data_AF-A0A950XLT9-F1
#
_entry.id   AF-A0A950XLT9-F1
#
_cell.length_a   1.000
_cell.length_b   1.000
_cell.length_c   1.000
_cell.angle_alpha   90.00
_cell.angle_beta   90.00
_cell.angle_gamma   90.00
#
_symmetry.space_group_name_H-M   'P 1'
#
loop_
_entity.id
_entity.type
_entity.pdbx_description
1 polymer ?
#
loop_
_entity_poly.entity_id
_entity_poly.type
_entity_poly.pdbx_seq_one_letter_code
_entity_poly.pdbx_strand_id
1 'polypeptide(L)'
;NSWPDGATTPFRSEKATNWEGAFRVPEMIRWPGKIAPRSMSNEIVQHHDWLPTFLAAAGEPDIVDKLKAGHTIGDKTYKVCIDGYNLLPYLTGQQDHSPRRGFIYFSDDGDVLGIRYDNWKLAFMEQRCPGTLQIWFEPFTPLRAPKVFNLRTDPYERADITSNTYWDWVIDRIFLAFYGSALATRFLETFKEFPPRQEAASFTINHAVEELNKFLADRSR
;
A
#
# COMPACT_ATOMS: atom_id res chain seq x y z
N ASN A 1 14.16 10.04 -11.39
CA ASN A 1 14.17 11.00 -12.51
C ASN A 1 15.60 11.48 -12.75
N SER A 2 16.50 10.56 -13.06
CA SER A 2 17.78 10.94 -13.66
C SER A 2 17.56 11.21 -15.15
N TRP A 3 18.47 11.94 -15.78
CA TRP A 3 18.60 11.88 -17.24
C TRP A 3 19.96 11.27 -17.61
N PRO A 4 19.98 10.16 -18.38
CA PRO A 4 18.81 9.38 -18.79
C PRO A 4 18.12 8.69 -17.61
N ASP A 5 16.82 8.42 -17.74
CA ASP A 5 16.06 7.72 -16.71
C ASP A 5 16.44 6.23 -16.67
N GLY A 6 16.45 5.64 -15.48
CA GLY A 6 16.81 4.24 -15.26
C GLY A 6 15.74 3.25 -15.71
N ALA A 7 14.51 3.70 -15.93
CA ALA A 7 13.43 2.90 -16.47
C ALA A 7 12.29 3.78 -17.03
N THR A 8 11.50 3.22 -17.94
CA THR A 8 10.18 3.77 -18.32
C THR A 8 9.12 2.72 -18.02
N THR A 9 7.96 3.16 -17.53
CA THR A 9 6.85 2.29 -17.15
C THR A 9 5.58 2.68 -17.91
N PRO A 10 4.73 1.72 -18.33
CA PRO A 10 3.43 2.05 -18.92
C PRO A 10 2.40 2.49 -17.87
N PHE A 11 2.66 2.20 -16.59
CA PHE A 11 1.80 2.57 -15.47
C PHE A 11 1.80 4.08 -15.26
N ARG A 12 0.68 4.63 -14.80
CA ARG A 12 0.54 6.07 -14.61
C ARG A 12 1.51 6.57 -13.56
N SER A 13 2.19 7.66 -13.90
CA SER A 13 3.11 8.41 -13.04
C SER A 13 4.27 7.58 -12.49
N GLU A 14 4.89 8.08 -11.41
CA GLU A 14 6.17 7.61 -10.88
C GLU A 14 6.21 7.73 -9.35
N LYS A 15 7.39 7.46 -8.76
CA LYS A 15 7.67 7.57 -7.32
C LYS A 15 7.11 8.88 -6.75
N ALA A 16 6.61 8.81 -5.50
CA ALA A 16 5.96 9.90 -4.76
C ALA A 16 4.55 10.28 -5.27
N THR A 17 3.89 9.38 -5.99
CA THR A 17 2.48 9.55 -6.38
C THR A 17 1.61 8.39 -5.90
N ASN A 18 0.29 8.56 -5.92
CA ASN A 18 -0.69 7.53 -5.55
C ASN A 18 -0.95 6.50 -6.68
N TRP A 19 -0.37 6.70 -7.86
CA TRP A 19 -0.65 5.92 -9.07
C TRP A 19 0.16 4.61 -9.11
N GLU A 20 -0.27 3.64 -9.94
CA GLU A 20 0.38 2.32 -10.03
C GLU A 20 1.85 2.43 -10.42
N GLY A 21 2.28 3.46 -11.15
CA GLY A 21 3.69 3.65 -11.49
C GLY A 21 4.59 3.93 -10.29
N ALA A 22 4.04 4.31 -9.13
CA ALA A 22 4.79 4.49 -7.89
C ALA A 22 4.88 3.21 -7.04
N PHE A 23 3.89 2.33 -7.16
CA PHE A 23 3.72 1.17 -6.27
C PHE A 23 4.02 -0.18 -6.94
N ARG A 24 3.78 -0.29 -8.25
CA ARG A 24 3.99 -1.52 -8.98
C ARG A 24 5.45 -1.58 -9.44
N VAL A 25 6.13 -2.64 -9.01
CA VAL A 25 7.54 -2.88 -9.28
C VAL A 25 7.73 -4.25 -9.95
N PRO A 26 8.82 -4.45 -10.72
CA PRO A 26 9.16 -5.78 -11.19
C PRO A 26 9.53 -6.71 -10.02
N GLU A 27 9.07 -7.96 -10.09
CA GLU A 27 9.36 -8.98 -9.09
C GLU A 27 9.68 -10.30 -9.78
N MET A 28 10.77 -10.95 -9.36
CA MET A 28 11.18 -12.26 -9.86
C MET A 28 11.62 -13.12 -8.69
N ILE A 29 11.06 -14.32 -8.61
CA ILE A 29 11.30 -15.26 -7.51
C ILE A 29 11.84 -16.56 -8.12
N ARG A 30 12.92 -17.09 -7.55
CA ARG A 30 13.51 -18.35 -8.02
C ARG A 30 13.88 -19.24 -6.84
N TRP A 31 13.27 -20.42 -6.80
CA TRP A 31 13.64 -21.47 -5.85
C TRP A 31 13.62 -22.84 -6.55
N PRO A 32 14.79 -23.34 -7.02
CA PRO A 32 14.87 -24.62 -7.73
C PRO A 32 14.32 -25.78 -6.90
N GLY A 33 13.51 -26.64 -7.53
CA GLY A 33 12.88 -27.79 -6.87
C GLY A 33 11.71 -27.45 -5.94
N LYS A 34 11.36 -26.17 -5.79
CA LYS A 34 10.23 -25.71 -4.95
C LYS A 34 9.22 -24.87 -5.72
N ILE A 35 9.70 -23.95 -6.55
CA ILE A 35 8.87 -23.09 -7.40
C ILE A 35 9.06 -23.55 -8.84
N ALA A 36 7.95 -23.79 -9.55
CA ALA A 36 8.00 -24.17 -10.95
C ALA A 36 8.70 -23.08 -11.78
N PRO A 37 9.69 -23.44 -12.63
CA PRO A 37 10.42 -22.47 -13.41
C PRO A 37 9.53 -21.84 -14.48
N ARG A 38 9.78 -20.56 -14.80
CA ARG A 38 9.06 -19.80 -15.86
C ARG A 38 7.54 -19.68 -15.62
N SER A 39 7.09 -19.84 -14.39
CA SER A 39 5.72 -19.53 -14.00
C SER A 39 5.45 -18.02 -14.05
N MET A 40 4.20 -17.66 -14.36
CA MET A 40 3.72 -16.29 -14.25
C MET A 40 2.56 -16.22 -13.25
N SER A 41 2.61 -15.23 -12.36
CA SER A 41 1.57 -14.96 -11.37
C SER A 41 0.98 -13.58 -11.64
N ASN A 42 -0.35 -13.49 -11.55
CA ASN A 42 -1.04 -12.21 -11.51
C ASN A 42 -1.74 -11.96 -10.17
N GLU A 43 -1.42 -12.74 -9.15
CA GLU A 43 -1.91 -12.55 -7.80
C GLU A 43 -1.30 -11.30 -7.16
N ILE A 44 -1.95 -10.77 -6.13
CA ILE A 44 -1.43 -9.61 -5.39
C ILE A 44 -0.32 -10.08 -4.46
N VAL A 45 0.82 -9.42 -4.57
CA VAL A 45 1.96 -9.53 -3.64
C VAL A 45 2.35 -8.11 -3.24
N GLN A 46 2.68 -7.94 -1.96
CA GLN A 46 3.20 -6.70 -1.41
C GLN A 46 4.57 -6.95 -0.79
N HIS A 47 5.44 -5.94 -0.80
CA HIS A 47 6.77 -6.04 -0.24
C HIS A 47 6.81 -6.56 1.22
N HIS A 48 5.77 -6.25 2.02
CA HIS A 48 5.65 -6.70 3.41
C HIS A 48 5.45 -8.22 3.55
N ASP A 49 4.98 -8.92 2.51
CA ASP A 49 4.75 -10.37 2.52
C ASP A 49 6.06 -11.16 2.63
N TRP A 50 7.18 -10.55 2.27
CA TRP A 50 8.46 -11.23 2.26
C TRP A 50 8.98 -11.57 3.65
N LEU A 51 8.70 -10.76 4.67
CA LEU A 51 9.08 -11.06 6.04
C LEU A 51 8.47 -12.39 6.54
N PRO A 52 7.14 -12.58 6.56
CA PRO A 52 6.56 -13.86 6.97
C PRO A 52 6.86 -15.00 5.99
N THR A 53 6.99 -14.73 4.69
CA THR A 53 7.34 -15.77 3.71
C THR A 53 8.73 -16.35 3.92
N PHE A 54 9.74 -15.50 4.17
CA PHE A 54 11.10 -15.96 4.45
C PHE A 54 11.22 -16.66 5.80
N LEU A 55 10.48 -16.21 6.81
CA LEU A 55 10.47 -16.88 8.11
C LEU A 55 9.77 -18.24 8.03
N ALA A 56 8.67 -18.35 7.28
CA ALA A 56 8.06 -19.65 6.99
C ALA A 56 9.04 -20.59 6.26
N ALA A 57 9.79 -20.07 5.29
CA ALA A 57 10.82 -20.85 4.60
C ALA A 57 11.96 -21.30 5.54
N ALA A 58 12.23 -20.54 6.60
CA ALA A 58 13.19 -20.89 7.66
C ALA A 58 12.61 -21.79 8.77
N GLY A 59 11.33 -22.19 8.68
CA GLY A 59 10.67 -23.07 9.66
C GLY A 59 9.78 -22.36 10.70
N GLU A 60 9.52 -21.06 10.52
CA GLU A 60 8.69 -20.23 11.42
C GLU A 60 7.42 -19.71 10.72
N PRO A 61 6.46 -20.58 10.33
CA PRO A 61 5.29 -20.19 9.54
C PRO A 61 4.29 -19.32 10.30
N ASP A 62 4.25 -19.43 11.63
CA ASP A 62 3.24 -18.77 12.47
C ASP A 62 3.74 -17.46 13.11
N ILE A 63 4.84 -16.89 12.58
CA ILE A 63 5.51 -15.74 13.21
C ILE A 63 4.60 -14.50 13.32
N VAL A 64 3.69 -14.29 12.38
CA VAL A 64 2.76 -13.15 12.41
C VAL A 64 1.86 -13.23 13.65
N ASP A 65 1.30 -14.40 13.92
CA ASP A 65 0.43 -14.62 15.08
C ASP A 65 1.22 -14.54 16.40
N LYS A 66 2.44 -15.11 16.41
CA LYS A 66 3.36 -15.00 17.56
C LYS A 66 3.66 -13.54 17.89
N LEU A 67 4.05 -12.74 16.91
CA LEU A 67 4.38 -11.32 17.10
C LEU A 67 3.16 -10.49 17.52
N LYS A 68 1.97 -10.83 17.02
CA LYS A 68 0.72 -10.17 17.42
C LYS A 68 0.37 -10.46 18.88
N ALA A 69 0.59 -11.69 19.33
CA ALA A 69 0.37 -12.12 20.72
C ALA A 69 1.44 -11.60 21.71
N GLY A 70 2.63 -11.25 21.21
CA GLY A 70 3.80 -10.92 22.02
C GLY A 70 4.82 -12.06 21.98
N HIS A 71 5.92 -11.85 21.28
CA HIS A 71 6.95 -12.87 21.07
C HIS A 71 8.34 -12.35 21.41
N THR A 72 9.10 -13.15 22.17
CA THR A 72 10.47 -12.80 22.59
C THR A 72 11.48 -13.33 21.59
N ILE A 73 12.30 -12.44 21.05
CA ILE A 73 13.42 -12.73 20.15
C ILE A 73 14.68 -12.21 20.83
N GLY A 74 15.57 -13.12 21.25
CA GLY A 74 16.73 -12.76 22.07
C GLY A 74 16.30 -12.20 23.43
N ASP A 75 16.71 -10.97 23.72
CA ASP A 75 16.42 -10.22 24.95
C ASP A 75 15.18 -9.31 24.84
N LYS A 76 14.56 -9.22 23.65
CA LYS A 76 13.47 -8.27 23.37
C LYS A 76 12.15 -8.98 23.12
N THR A 77 11.10 -8.47 23.74
CA THR A 77 9.71 -8.89 23.48
C THR A 77 9.05 -7.91 22.52
N TYR A 78 8.55 -8.43 21.41
CA TYR A 78 7.85 -7.67 20.38
C TYR A 78 6.35 -8.00 20.44
N LYS A 79 5.52 -6.96 20.60
CA LYS A 79 4.08 -7.03 20.36
C LYS A 79 3.74 -6.12 19.19
N VAL A 80 3.65 -6.68 17.99
CA VAL A 80 3.49 -5.92 16.73
C VAL A 80 2.54 -6.63 15.78
N CYS A 81 1.80 -5.86 14.98
CA CYS A 81 0.99 -6.38 13.88
C CYS A 81 1.83 -6.31 12.59
N ILE A 82 2.10 -7.47 11.98
CA ILE A 82 2.77 -7.55 10.68
C ILE A 82 1.69 -7.65 9.59
N ASP A 83 1.68 -6.71 8.65
CA ASP A 83 0.68 -6.67 7.57
C ASP A 83 0.94 -7.65 6.41
N GLY A 84 2.10 -8.32 6.44
CA GLY A 84 2.50 -9.32 5.45
C GLY A 84 1.78 -10.65 5.62
N TYR A 85 1.60 -11.37 4.52
CA TYR A 85 1.09 -12.74 4.50
C TYR A 85 2.19 -13.73 4.08
N ASN A 86 2.13 -14.94 4.62
CA ASN A 86 3.00 -16.03 4.18
C ASN A 86 2.56 -16.53 2.79
N LEU A 87 3.37 -16.27 1.76
CA LEU A 87 3.12 -16.67 0.38
C LEU A 87 3.63 -18.08 0.06
N LEU A 88 4.37 -18.73 0.97
CA LEU A 88 5.07 -19.98 0.67
C LEU A 88 4.14 -21.11 0.18
N PRO A 89 2.93 -21.32 0.76
CA PRO A 89 1.98 -22.31 0.23
C PRO A 89 1.57 -22.00 -1.21
N TYR A 90 1.31 -20.73 -1.54
CA TYR A 90 0.98 -20.30 -2.89
C TYR A 90 2.17 -20.50 -3.86
N LEU A 91 3.35 -20.00 -3.51
CA LEU A 91 4.54 -20.06 -4.36
C LEU A 91 4.99 -21.49 -4.68
N THR A 92 4.74 -22.43 -3.76
CA THR A 92 5.09 -23.86 -3.92
C THR A 92 3.96 -24.71 -4.50
N GLY A 93 2.85 -24.10 -4.92
CA GLY A 93 1.72 -24.80 -5.55
C GLY A 93 0.88 -25.64 -4.59
N GLN A 94 0.97 -25.39 -3.28
CA GLN A 94 0.10 -26.02 -2.28
C GLN A 94 -1.25 -25.31 -2.18
N GLN A 95 -1.32 -24.06 -2.63
CA GLN A 95 -2.56 -23.28 -2.77
C GLN A 95 -2.59 -22.61 -4.13
N ASP A 96 -3.78 -22.51 -4.72
CA ASP A 96 -3.97 -21.94 -6.07
C ASP A 96 -3.92 -20.40 -6.10
N HIS A 97 -4.15 -19.76 -4.96
CA HIS A 97 -4.26 -18.30 -4.86
C HIS A 97 -3.38 -17.73 -3.74
N SER A 98 -2.96 -16.48 -3.94
CA SER A 98 -2.30 -15.72 -2.87
C SER A 98 -3.28 -15.45 -1.73
N PRO A 99 -2.84 -15.53 -0.46
CA PRO A 99 -3.65 -15.11 0.67
C PRO A 99 -3.91 -13.59 0.67
N ARG A 100 -3.08 -12.80 -0.03
CA ARG A 100 -3.23 -11.34 -0.10
C ARG A 100 -4.36 -10.95 -1.05
N ARG A 101 -5.42 -10.37 -0.48
CA ARG A 101 -6.58 -9.85 -1.24
C ARG A 101 -6.51 -8.37 -1.56
N GLY A 102 -5.56 -7.63 -0.98
CA GLY A 102 -5.50 -6.17 -1.12
C GLY A 102 -4.42 -5.54 -0.25
N PHE A 103 -4.35 -4.22 -0.25
CA PHE A 103 -3.49 -3.41 0.62
C PHE A 103 -3.91 -1.93 0.61
N ILE A 104 -3.40 -1.17 1.57
CA ILE A 104 -3.58 0.29 1.66
C ILE A 104 -2.40 1.00 1.00
N TYR A 105 -2.67 2.04 0.23
CA TYR A 105 -1.65 2.92 -0.34
C TYR A 105 -1.38 4.05 0.66
N PHE A 106 -0.13 4.19 1.09
CA PHE A 106 0.32 5.25 1.98
C PHE A 106 1.26 6.22 1.27
N SER A 107 1.17 7.50 1.60
CA SER A 107 2.22 8.48 1.28
C SER A 107 3.41 8.31 2.22
N ASP A 108 4.51 8.97 1.86
CA ASP A 108 5.69 9.14 2.71
C ASP A 108 5.42 9.96 3.97
N ASP A 109 4.44 10.86 3.94
CA ASP A 109 3.94 11.63 5.08
C ASP A 109 2.90 10.86 5.93
N GLY A 110 2.55 9.62 5.56
CA GLY A 110 1.63 8.77 6.31
C GLY A 110 0.14 8.92 5.97
N ASP A 111 -0.19 9.62 4.88
CA ASP A 111 -1.56 9.77 4.39
C ASP A 111 -2.09 8.48 3.79
N VAL A 112 -3.39 8.20 3.98
CA VAL A 112 -4.08 7.11 3.29
C VAL A 112 -4.48 7.58 1.89
N LEU A 113 -3.61 7.34 0.92
CA LEU A 113 -3.83 7.72 -0.48
C LEU A 113 -4.97 6.94 -1.14
N GLY A 114 -5.17 5.70 -0.72
CA GLY A 114 -6.14 4.81 -1.35
C GLY A 114 -6.12 3.39 -0.79
N ILE A 115 -6.92 2.53 -1.42
CA ILE A 115 -6.97 1.09 -1.12
C ILE A 115 -7.04 0.30 -2.42
N ARG A 116 -6.35 -0.85 -2.45
CA ARG A 116 -6.58 -1.92 -3.41
C ARG A 116 -7.27 -3.08 -2.72
N TYR A 117 -8.32 -3.60 -3.34
CA TYR A 117 -8.88 -4.90 -3.00
C TYR A 117 -9.28 -5.61 -4.27
N ASP A 118 -8.82 -6.84 -4.44
CA ASP A 118 -9.00 -7.62 -5.65
C ASP A 118 -8.51 -6.79 -6.88
N ASN A 119 -9.32 -6.71 -7.92
CA ASN A 119 -9.06 -5.91 -9.11
C ASN A 119 -9.34 -4.42 -8.91
N TRP A 120 -9.90 -3.99 -7.79
CA TRP A 120 -10.35 -2.63 -7.57
C TRP A 120 -9.30 -1.79 -6.87
N LYS A 121 -9.15 -0.56 -7.33
CA LYS A 121 -8.38 0.48 -6.66
C LYS A 121 -9.28 1.69 -6.43
N LEU A 122 -9.23 2.23 -5.23
CA LEU A 122 -9.86 3.48 -4.88
C LEU A 122 -8.79 4.47 -4.48
N ALA A 123 -8.82 5.66 -5.06
CA ALA A 123 -7.95 6.77 -4.68
C ALA A 123 -8.76 7.78 -3.87
N PHE A 124 -8.35 8.03 -2.63
CA PHE A 124 -8.92 9.06 -1.76
C PHE A 124 -8.20 10.40 -1.94
N MET A 125 -6.92 10.35 -2.30
CA MET A 125 -6.11 11.52 -2.62
C MET A 125 -5.40 11.28 -3.94
N GLU A 126 -5.15 12.34 -4.70
CA GLU A 126 -4.43 12.24 -5.97
C GLU A 126 -3.27 13.21 -6.06
N GLN A 127 -2.15 12.75 -6.61
CA GLN A 127 -1.08 13.62 -7.08
C GLN A 127 -1.45 14.11 -8.48
N ARG A 128 -1.69 15.42 -8.60
CA ARG A 128 -2.07 16.09 -9.85
C ARG A 128 -0.87 16.58 -10.64
N CYS A 129 0.24 16.88 -9.95
CA CYS A 129 1.48 17.30 -10.58
C CYS A 129 2.06 16.16 -11.42
N PRO A 130 2.33 16.38 -12.73
CA PRO A 130 2.94 15.37 -13.56
C PRO A 130 4.47 15.50 -13.60
N GLY A 131 5.15 14.43 -13.21
CA GLY A 131 6.57 14.21 -13.44
C GLY A 131 7.54 15.13 -12.68
N THR A 132 8.83 14.84 -12.85
CA THR A 132 9.96 15.65 -12.35
C THR A 132 10.04 15.71 -10.81
N LEU A 133 11.00 16.47 -10.30
CA LEU A 133 11.10 16.71 -8.86
C LEU A 133 9.91 17.53 -8.33
N GLN A 134 9.15 18.21 -9.19
CA GLN A 134 8.01 19.04 -8.78
C GLN A 134 6.93 18.25 -8.02
N ILE A 135 6.75 16.97 -8.33
CA ILE A 135 5.87 16.06 -7.57
C ILE A 135 6.16 16.09 -6.06
N TRP A 136 7.42 16.23 -5.66
CA TRP A 136 7.83 16.23 -4.25
C TRP A 136 7.53 17.57 -3.55
N PHE A 137 7.28 18.63 -4.30
CA PHE A 137 6.98 19.96 -3.77
C PHE A 137 5.47 20.27 -3.79
N GLU A 138 4.67 19.48 -4.50
CA GLU A 138 3.22 19.68 -4.60
C GLU A 138 2.45 18.69 -3.72
N PRO A 139 1.44 19.18 -2.98
CA PRO A 139 0.67 18.33 -2.09
C PRO A 139 -0.21 17.37 -2.87
N PHE A 140 -0.51 16.23 -2.25
CA PHE A 140 -1.65 15.43 -2.66
C PHE A 140 -2.95 16.23 -2.52
N THR A 141 -3.84 16.13 -3.51
CA THR A 141 -5.18 16.74 -3.45
C THR A 141 -6.18 15.75 -2.84
N PRO A 142 -6.79 16.03 -1.68
CA PRO A 142 -7.86 15.21 -1.14
C PRO A 142 -9.10 15.29 -2.04
N LEU A 143 -9.69 14.13 -2.32
CA LEU A 143 -10.89 14.04 -3.15
C LEU A 143 -12.15 14.04 -2.29
N ARG A 144 -13.19 14.76 -2.74
CA ARG A 144 -14.50 14.72 -2.09
C ARG A 144 -15.23 13.39 -2.28
N ALA A 145 -14.95 12.71 -3.39
CA ALA A 145 -15.39 11.36 -3.68
C ALA A 145 -14.21 10.58 -4.26
N PRO A 146 -13.98 9.33 -3.84
CA PRO A 146 -12.84 8.57 -4.35
C PRO A 146 -12.98 8.29 -5.85
N LYS A 147 -11.86 8.32 -6.56
CA LYS A 147 -11.80 7.72 -7.90
C LYS A 147 -11.79 6.21 -7.76
N VAL A 148 -12.43 5.51 -8.70
CA VAL A 148 -12.56 4.06 -8.70
C VAL A 148 -11.98 3.53 -10.01
N PHE A 149 -11.05 2.59 -9.92
CA PHE A 149 -10.44 1.93 -11.07
C PHE A 149 -10.56 0.42 -10.92
N ASN A 150 -10.70 -0.27 -12.05
CA ASN A 150 -10.48 -1.72 -12.12
C ASN A 150 -9.14 -1.95 -12.82
N LEU A 151 -8.13 -2.36 -12.06
CA LEU A 151 -6.75 -2.51 -12.53
C LEU A 151 -6.53 -3.71 -13.47
N ARG A 152 -7.56 -4.54 -13.72
CA ARG A 152 -7.52 -5.57 -14.77
C ARG A 152 -7.95 -5.02 -16.11
N THR A 153 -9.00 -4.21 -16.13
CA THR A 153 -9.55 -3.63 -17.36
C THR A 153 -8.90 -2.29 -17.71
N ASP A 154 -8.41 -1.56 -16.70
CA ASP A 154 -7.67 -0.30 -16.82
C ASP A 154 -6.39 -0.36 -15.96
N PRO A 155 -5.40 -1.18 -16.35
CA PRO A 155 -4.16 -1.36 -15.59
C PRO A 155 -3.30 -0.09 -15.55
N TYR A 156 -3.57 0.90 -16.40
CA TYR A 156 -2.80 2.13 -16.54
C TYR A 156 -3.51 3.36 -15.99
N GLU A 157 -4.68 3.18 -15.36
CA GLU A 157 -5.45 4.24 -14.67
C GLU A 157 -5.71 5.46 -15.55
N ARG A 158 -6.21 5.24 -16.77
CA ARG A 158 -6.43 6.30 -17.76
C ARG A 158 -7.90 6.65 -17.97
N ALA A 159 -8.82 5.81 -17.52
CA ALA A 159 -10.23 5.94 -17.88
C ALA A 159 -10.85 7.29 -17.44
N ASP A 160 -10.39 7.85 -16.32
CA ASP A 160 -10.85 9.16 -15.82
C ASP A 160 -10.42 10.35 -16.68
N ILE A 161 -9.43 10.17 -17.55
CA ILE A 161 -8.91 11.18 -18.48
C ILE A 161 -9.45 10.96 -19.89
N THR A 162 -9.54 9.70 -20.34
CA THR A 162 -9.73 9.38 -21.76
C THR A 162 -11.13 8.92 -22.14
N SER A 163 -11.97 8.52 -21.17
CA SER A 163 -13.29 7.95 -21.45
C SER A 163 -14.43 8.96 -21.25
N ASN A 164 -15.36 8.98 -22.19
CA ASN A 164 -16.59 9.78 -22.08
C ASN A 164 -17.61 9.20 -21.09
N THR A 165 -17.50 7.91 -20.77
CA THR A 165 -18.50 7.15 -19.97
C THR A 165 -17.95 6.64 -18.65
N TYR A 166 -16.74 7.05 -18.26
CA TYR A 166 -16.14 6.65 -17.00
C TYR A 166 -17.01 7.02 -15.80
N TRP A 167 -17.60 8.22 -15.81
CA TRP A 167 -18.41 8.68 -14.68
C TRP A 167 -19.74 7.92 -14.53
N ASP A 168 -20.39 7.55 -15.63
CA ASP A 168 -21.57 6.67 -15.58
C ASP A 168 -21.19 5.32 -14.95
N TRP A 169 -20.06 4.74 -15.41
CA TRP A 169 -19.54 3.48 -14.88
C TRP A 169 -19.19 3.53 -13.39
N VAL A 170 -18.65 4.66 -12.91
CA VAL A 170 -18.35 4.90 -11.48
C VAL A 170 -19.65 5.01 -10.68
N ILE A 171 -20.64 5.76 -11.17
CA ILE A 171 -21.93 5.96 -10.49
C ILE A 171 -22.65 4.61 -10.29
N ASP A 172 -22.70 3.77 -11.33
CA ASP A 172 -23.25 2.41 -11.25
C ASP A 172 -22.54 1.51 -10.21
N ARG A 173 -21.33 1.89 -9.81
CA ARG A 173 -20.46 1.15 -8.90
C ARG A 173 -20.12 1.90 -7.62
N ILE A 174 -20.89 2.94 -7.29
CA ILE A 174 -20.59 3.78 -6.12
C ILE A 174 -20.58 2.98 -4.80
N PHE A 175 -21.26 1.83 -4.75
CA PHE A 175 -21.20 0.90 -3.62
C PHE A 175 -19.76 0.42 -3.31
N LEU A 176 -18.89 0.33 -4.33
CA LEU A 176 -17.47 -0.01 -4.16
C LEU A 176 -16.72 1.05 -3.34
N ALA A 177 -17.12 2.32 -3.46
CA ALA A 177 -16.56 3.42 -2.67
C ALA A 177 -16.79 3.21 -1.18
N PHE A 178 -18.05 2.94 -0.80
CA PHE A 178 -18.40 2.67 0.60
C PHE A 178 -17.71 1.41 1.14
N TYR A 179 -17.65 0.35 0.33
CA TYR A 179 -16.96 -0.88 0.72
C TYR A 179 -15.46 -0.66 0.94
N GLY A 180 -14.80 0.04 0.03
CA GLY A 180 -13.37 0.36 0.15
C GLY A 180 -13.07 1.26 1.35
N SER A 181 -13.92 2.27 1.62
CA SER A 181 -13.81 3.09 2.83
C SER A 181 -13.96 2.24 4.10
N ALA A 182 -14.92 1.31 4.15
CA ALA A 182 -15.09 0.43 5.30
C ALA A 182 -13.87 -0.48 5.54
N LEU A 183 -13.25 -1.01 4.47
CA LEU A 183 -12.01 -1.78 4.58
C LEU A 183 -10.84 -0.93 5.07
N ALA A 184 -10.68 0.29 4.55
CA ALA A 184 -9.65 1.22 5.00
C ALA A 184 -9.85 1.60 6.47
N THR A 185 -11.09 1.87 6.90
CA THR A 185 -11.41 2.13 8.30
C THR A 185 -11.04 0.94 9.19
N ARG A 186 -11.42 -0.29 8.81
CA ARG A 186 -11.04 -1.49 9.58
C ARG A 186 -9.53 -1.65 9.72
N PHE A 187 -8.78 -1.35 8.66
CA PHE A 187 -7.32 -1.32 8.73
C PHE A 187 -6.85 -0.26 9.74
N LEU A 188 -7.35 0.97 9.64
CA LEU A 188 -6.98 2.06 10.54
C LEU A 188 -7.32 1.76 12.02
N GLU A 189 -8.38 1.01 12.28
CA GLU A 189 -8.75 0.59 13.63
C GLU A 189 -7.70 -0.30 14.30
N THR A 190 -6.87 -1.01 13.52
CA THR A 190 -5.78 -1.83 14.06
C THR A 190 -4.75 -0.99 14.81
N PHE A 191 -4.55 0.28 14.43
CA PHE A 191 -3.63 1.18 15.11
C PHE A 191 -4.06 1.55 16.54
N LYS A 192 -5.32 1.31 16.91
CA LYS A 192 -5.78 1.47 18.31
C LYS A 192 -5.09 0.46 19.23
N GLU A 193 -4.84 -0.76 18.74
CA GLU A 193 -4.12 -1.80 19.49
C GLU A 193 -2.61 -1.80 19.18
N PHE A 194 -2.25 -1.50 17.93
CA PHE A 194 -0.87 -1.54 17.44
C PHE A 194 -0.49 -0.18 16.86
N PRO A 195 -0.21 0.85 17.69
CA PRO A 195 0.13 2.18 17.20
C PRO A 195 1.42 2.16 16.36
N PRO A 196 1.58 3.13 15.44
CA PRO A 196 2.81 3.26 14.65
C PRO A 196 4.05 3.32 15.55
N ARG A 197 5.08 2.55 15.20
CA ARG A 197 6.34 2.50 15.97
C ARG A 197 7.28 3.65 15.67
N GLN A 198 7.03 4.36 14.58
CA GLN A 198 7.78 5.52 14.14
C GLN A 198 6.78 6.54 13.59
N GLU A 199 7.02 7.81 13.88
CA GLU A 199 6.31 8.88 13.23
C GLU A 199 6.71 8.97 11.76
N ALA A 200 5.77 9.41 10.91
CA ALA A 200 6.07 9.68 9.52
C ALA A 200 7.13 10.78 9.43
N ALA A 201 8.06 10.64 8.48
CA ALA A 201 8.96 11.74 8.17
C ALA A 201 8.14 12.88 7.55
N SER A 202 8.58 14.12 7.72
CA SER A 202 8.05 15.24 6.95
C SER A 202 9.18 16.09 6.42
N PHE A 203 9.02 16.56 5.18
CA PHE A 203 9.93 17.54 4.57
C PHE A 203 9.61 18.99 4.96
N THR A 204 8.61 19.19 5.83
CA THR A 204 8.13 20.51 6.23
C THR A 204 8.10 20.67 7.75
N ILE A 205 7.81 21.88 8.22
CA ILE A 205 7.83 22.24 9.66
C ILE A 205 6.57 21.80 10.42
N ASN A 206 5.67 21.02 9.81
CA ASN A 206 4.37 20.66 10.42
C ASN A 206 4.56 20.04 11.81
N HIS A 207 5.52 19.13 11.97
CA HIS A 207 5.81 18.52 13.26
C HIS A 207 6.23 19.56 14.32
N ALA A 208 7.14 20.48 13.97
CA ALA A 208 7.58 21.54 14.88
C ALA A 208 6.42 22.48 15.27
N VAL A 209 5.49 22.74 14.35
CA VAL A 209 4.27 23.52 14.62
C VAL A 209 3.31 22.75 15.54
N GLU A 210 3.14 21.45 15.34
CA GLU A 210 2.32 20.60 16.22
C GLU A 210 2.88 20.51 17.64
N GLU A 211 4.20 20.35 17.79
CA GLU A 211 4.86 20.36 19.09
C GLU A 211 4.68 21.71 19.81
N LEU A 212 4.84 22.82 19.08
CA LEU A 212 4.57 24.15 19.62
C LEU A 212 3.11 24.29 20.08
N ASN A 213 2.15 23.83 19.28
CA ASN A 213 0.74 23.88 19.62
C ASN A 213 0.41 23.04 20.87
N LYS A 214 0.99 21.84 21.00
CA LYS A 214 0.86 21.01 22.21
C LYS A 214 1.41 21.75 23.44
N PHE A 215 2.61 22.31 23.33
CA PHE A 215 3.23 23.09 24.41
C PHE A 215 2.38 24.30 24.84
N LEU A 216 1.81 25.04 23.88
CA LEU A 216 0.94 26.18 24.16
C LEU A 216 -0.38 25.75 24.82
N ALA A 217 -0.96 24.63 24.39
CA ALA A 217 -2.20 24.09 24.96
C ALA A 217 -2.00 23.67 26.43
N ASP A 218 -0.87 23.03 26.77
CA ASP A 218 -0.57 22.60 28.13
C ASP A 218 -0.35 23.76 29.10
N ARG A 219 0.12 24.92 28.62
CA ARG A 219 0.26 26.16 29.43
C ARG A 219 -1.03 26.95 29.62
N SER A 220 -2.05 26.66 28.83
CA SER A 220 -3.35 27.33 28.90
C SER A 220 -4.33 26.67 29.90
N ARG A 221 -3.88 25.60 30.57
CA ARG A 221 -4.56 24.92 31.69
C ARG A 221 -3.88 25.28 33.01
#